data_AF-A0AAU9IHS7-F1
#
_entry.id   AF-A0AAU9IHS7-F1
#
_cell.length_a   1.000
_cell.length_b   1.000
_cell.length_c   1.000
_cell.angle_alpha   90.00
_cell.angle_beta   90.00
_cell.angle_gamma   90.00
#
_symmetry.space_group_name_H-M   'P 1'
#
loop_
_entity.id
_entity.type
_entity.pdbx_description
1 polymer ?
#
loop_
_entity_poly.entity_id
_entity_poly.type
_entity_poly.pdbx_seq_one_letter_code
_entity_poly.pdbx_strand_id
1 'polypeptide(L)'
;MESTTKEKLLPIPKRSFFAKLCMCFCLSNKAHQSDDISMSPFDTFASSTCNDPDVYSIKNYSADKIYLLGAENKKILCIFKHMAIESLEDHRISGERPPEIEEENWRQRYRIFSKYDEGIKLDWDSWLVTPHEKIVKSIAKYAVLRGKPNSVIDALCGVGGFTIQFAKYCKVIAIDIDPVKIGFAQINAEVYGVSENIAFIEADFLEVAHGHRADLTIVSPDYLKCGESFDMNNFRPELPILISSALKCSQSVLIYLPPNVDVQQFANVIYEIDETQPFIEITLLFDGSHLKAASCLLGPIVKFPTKDVILAISSRLGLIREQKEYLKQIVEQVSIKTLMDLVNETERIAKDVKYKGKKFLELAMKIPDIKLEGIPVLFKGENYEPILQIFKERGDTIIEKEIEGDAILEIKGERIVGSKNIIEHLNSKKVDMKFITEDDINFG
;
A
#
# COMPACT_ATOMS: atom_id res chain seq x y z
N MET A 1 -44.49 51.76 -22.25
CA MET A 1 -44.81 50.36 -22.59
C MET A 1 -43.86 49.97 -23.71
N GLU A 2 -42.86 49.11 -23.58
CA GLU A 2 -42.41 48.20 -22.52
C GLU A 2 -40.90 48.06 -22.68
N SER A 3 -40.21 48.02 -21.55
CA SER A 3 -38.81 47.67 -21.42
C SER A 3 -38.65 46.15 -21.41
N THR A 4 -37.73 45.60 -22.20
CA THR A 4 -37.12 44.30 -21.89
C THR A 4 -35.62 44.34 -22.19
N THR A 5 -34.88 44.43 -21.09
CA THR A 5 -33.47 44.15 -20.89
C THR A 5 -33.02 42.88 -21.64
N LYS A 6 -32.06 43.02 -22.55
CA LYS A 6 -31.21 41.90 -22.98
C LYS A 6 -30.31 41.52 -21.82
N GLU A 7 -30.59 40.39 -21.18
CA GLU A 7 -29.66 39.74 -20.26
C GLU A 7 -28.34 39.46 -20.99
N LYS A 8 -27.24 39.96 -20.42
CA LYS A 8 -25.89 39.58 -20.79
C LYS A 8 -25.72 38.11 -20.38
N LEU A 9 -25.60 37.23 -21.38
CA LEU A 9 -25.07 35.88 -21.20
C LEU A 9 -23.75 35.97 -20.42
N LEU A 10 -23.70 35.31 -19.26
CA LEU A 10 -22.48 35.11 -18.50
C LEU A 10 -21.47 34.37 -19.38
N PRO A 11 -20.16 34.71 -19.31
CA PRO A 11 -19.15 34.00 -20.08
C PRO A 11 -19.11 32.53 -19.65
N ILE A 12 -19.20 31.63 -20.62
CA ILE A 12 -18.92 30.20 -20.49
C ILE A 12 -17.58 30.06 -19.74
N PRO A 13 -17.51 29.31 -18.62
CA PRO A 13 -16.26 29.16 -17.90
C PRO A 13 -15.22 28.55 -18.83
N LYS A 14 -14.07 29.22 -18.94
CA LYS A 14 -12.91 28.70 -19.66
C LYS A 14 -12.58 27.34 -19.04
N ARG A 15 -12.56 26.29 -19.88
CA ARG A 15 -12.16 24.92 -19.54
C ARG A 15 -11.04 24.91 -18.48
N SER A 16 -11.18 24.07 -17.46
CA SER A 16 -10.23 23.95 -16.34
C SER A 16 -8.81 23.74 -16.87
N PHE A 17 -7.84 24.27 -16.13
CA PHE A 17 -6.41 24.16 -16.44
C PHE A 17 -5.99 22.69 -16.66
N PHE A 18 -6.61 21.76 -15.93
CA PHE A 18 -6.42 20.32 -16.07
C PHE A 18 -6.84 19.78 -17.45
N ALA A 19 -8.01 20.19 -17.98
CA ALA A 19 -8.45 19.76 -19.31
C ALA A 19 -7.52 20.24 -20.43
N LYS A 20 -6.86 21.39 -20.26
CA LYS A 20 -5.82 21.88 -21.19
C LYS A 20 -4.53 21.08 -21.07
N LEU A 21 -4.15 20.69 -19.85
CA LEU A 21 -2.97 19.87 -19.60
C LEU A 21 -3.10 18.50 -20.30
N CYS A 22 -4.27 17.86 -20.20
CA CYS A 22 -4.57 16.58 -20.87
C CYS A 22 -4.36 16.63 -22.40
N MET A 23 -4.73 17.75 -23.04
CA MET A 23 -4.58 17.87 -24.50
C MET A 23 -3.15 18.14 -24.96
N CYS A 24 -2.31 18.74 -24.11
CA CYS A 24 -0.92 19.07 -24.48
C CYS A 24 0.05 17.88 -24.39
N PHE A 25 -0.23 16.86 -23.58
CA PHE A 25 0.65 15.69 -23.43
C PHE A 25 0.35 14.55 -24.40
N CYS A 26 -0.81 14.54 -25.08
CA CYS A 26 -1.13 13.54 -26.10
C CYS A 26 -0.54 13.82 -27.49
N LEU A 27 0.07 15.00 -27.70
CA LEU A 27 0.61 15.42 -29.00
C LEU A 27 2.14 15.26 -29.08
N SER A 28 2.63 14.04 -28.91
CA SER A 28 3.95 13.69 -29.44
C SER A 28 4.05 12.19 -29.75
N ASN A 29 3.34 11.75 -30.81
CA ASN A 29 3.90 10.82 -31.79
C ASN A 29 3.01 10.75 -33.05
N LYS A 30 3.63 11.17 -34.16
CA LYS A 30 3.32 11.04 -35.59
C LYS A 30 1.91 10.55 -36.03
N ALA A 31 1.24 11.48 -36.72
CA ALA A 31 0.33 11.34 -37.86
C ALA A 31 0.13 9.93 -38.45
N HIS A 32 -1.12 9.46 -38.41
CA HIS A 32 -1.87 8.98 -39.58
C HIS A 32 -3.38 9.11 -39.34
N GLN A 33 -4.05 9.62 -40.38
CA GLN A 33 -5.47 9.60 -40.74
C GLN A 33 -6.54 9.27 -39.68
N SER A 34 -7.42 10.26 -39.49
CA SER A 34 -8.87 10.15 -39.36
C SER A 34 -9.43 8.78 -38.97
N ASP A 35 -9.43 8.51 -37.68
CA ASP A 35 -10.50 7.80 -37.02
C ASP A 35 -10.91 8.66 -35.83
N ASP A 36 -12.22 8.83 -35.65
CA ASP A 36 -12.80 9.43 -34.44
C ASP A 36 -12.25 8.67 -33.23
N ILE A 37 -11.26 9.25 -32.54
CA ILE A 37 -10.89 8.81 -31.20
C ILE A 37 -12.07 9.23 -30.32
N SER A 38 -13.09 8.38 -30.26
CA SER A 38 -14.05 8.42 -29.18
C SER A 38 -13.23 8.32 -27.91
N MET A 39 -13.14 9.42 -27.18
CA MET A 39 -12.78 9.41 -25.77
C MET A 39 -13.88 8.61 -25.07
N SER A 40 -13.80 7.27 -25.15
CA SER A 40 -14.72 6.42 -24.43
C SER A 40 -14.46 6.69 -22.95
N PRO A 41 -15.45 7.18 -22.19
CA PRO A 41 -15.32 7.28 -20.76
C PRO A 41 -15.06 5.86 -20.28
N PHE A 42 -13.85 5.59 -19.77
CA PHE A 42 -13.53 4.30 -19.15
C PHE A 42 -14.71 3.95 -18.24
N ASP A 43 -15.40 2.87 -18.59
CA ASP A 43 -16.66 2.42 -18.04
C ASP A 43 -16.82 2.78 -16.57
N THR A 44 -17.33 3.99 -16.35
CA THR A 44 -18.18 4.27 -15.21
C THR A 44 -19.24 3.18 -15.23
N PHE A 45 -19.41 2.51 -14.11
CA PHE A 45 -20.19 1.28 -13.93
C PHE A 45 -19.59 -0.01 -14.51
N ALA A 46 -19.31 -0.94 -13.60
CA ALA A 46 -19.64 -2.37 -13.77
C ALA A 46 -19.50 -2.96 -15.19
N SER A 47 -18.37 -2.71 -15.85
CA SER A 47 -18.06 -3.34 -17.13
C SER A 47 -17.63 -4.78 -16.90
N SER A 48 -18.02 -5.69 -17.79
CA SER A 48 -17.56 -7.07 -17.83
C SER A 48 -16.02 -7.18 -17.92
N THR A 49 -15.33 -6.09 -18.30
CA THR A 49 -13.86 -5.98 -18.33
C THR A 49 -13.22 -5.92 -16.96
N CYS A 50 -13.93 -5.52 -15.88
CA CYS A 50 -13.38 -5.54 -14.52
C CYS A 50 -13.20 -6.94 -13.92
N ASN A 51 -13.47 -7.98 -14.72
CA ASN A 51 -13.17 -9.37 -14.41
C ASN A 51 -11.87 -9.88 -15.02
N ASP A 52 -11.27 -9.14 -15.96
CA ASP A 52 -10.07 -9.58 -16.67
C ASP A 52 -8.81 -9.43 -15.79
N PRO A 53 -8.14 -10.53 -15.40
CA PRO A 53 -6.94 -10.48 -14.59
C PRO A 53 -5.74 -9.84 -15.32
N ASP A 54 -5.76 -9.78 -16.66
CA ASP A 54 -4.71 -9.13 -17.44
C ASP A 54 -4.84 -7.60 -17.37
N VAL A 55 -6.05 -7.08 -17.16
CA VAL A 55 -6.33 -5.64 -16.95
C VAL A 55 -6.24 -5.26 -15.47
N TYR A 56 -6.57 -6.19 -14.57
CA TYR A 56 -6.61 -5.97 -13.12
C TYR A 56 -5.66 -6.93 -12.40
N SER A 57 -4.35 -6.81 -12.67
CA SER A 57 -3.30 -7.66 -12.12
C SER A 57 -3.29 -7.75 -10.58
N ILE A 58 -3.83 -6.73 -9.91
CA ILE A 58 -4.04 -6.69 -8.46
C ILE A 58 -4.98 -7.80 -7.94
N LYS A 59 -5.80 -8.41 -8.79
CA LYS A 59 -6.66 -9.56 -8.41
C LYS A 59 -5.88 -10.84 -8.14
N ASN A 60 -4.63 -10.93 -8.60
CA ASN A 60 -3.80 -12.12 -8.44
C ASN A 60 -3.32 -12.33 -6.97
N TYR A 61 -3.59 -11.37 -6.09
CA TYR A 61 -3.20 -11.43 -4.69
C TYR A 61 -4.36 -11.89 -3.79
N SER A 62 -4.13 -12.99 -3.08
CA SER A 62 -5.11 -13.55 -2.15
C SER A 62 -5.22 -12.71 -0.88
N ALA A 63 -6.43 -12.64 -0.32
CA ALA A 63 -6.65 -12.05 0.99
C ALA A 63 -5.81 -12.72 2.09
N ASP A 64 -5.46 -11.92 3.10
CA ASP A 64 -4.82 -12.33 4.35
C ASP A 64 -3.46 -13.02 4.18
N LYS A 65 -2.81 -12.82 3.03
CA LYS A 65 -1.44 -13.25 2.78
C LYS A 65 -0.49 -12.05 2.68
N ILE A 66 0.71 -12.23 3.20
CA ILE A 66 1.81 -11.28 3.06
C ILE A 66 2.61 -11.62 1.81
N TYR A 67 2.86 -10.60 1.01
CA TYR A 67 3.68 -10.64 -0.18
C TYR A 67 4.86 -9.71 -0.03
N LEU A 68 6.00 -10.09 -0.62
CA LEU A 68 7.09 -9.15 -0.86
C LEU A 68 6.90 -8.57 -2.25
N LEU A 69 6.59 -7.27 -2.29
CA LEU A 69 6.36 -6.52 -3.53
C LEU A 69 7.55 -5.59 -3.79
N GLY A 70 7.78 -5.27 -5.06
CA GLY A 70 8.87 -4.42 -5.51
C GLY A 70 9.89 -5.19 -6.34
N ALA A 71 10.67 -4.44 -7.12
CA ALA A 71 11.67 -4.98 -8.03
C ALA A 71 13.02 -5.21 -7.31
N GLU A 72 13.71 -6.28 -7.72
CA GLU A 72 15.09 -6.59 -7.30
C GLU A 72 15.29 -6.57 -5.77
N ASN A 73 16.03 -5.58 -5.25
CA ASN A 73 16.38 -5.35 -3.85
C ASN A 73 15.63 -4.16 -3.24
N LYS A 74 14.52 -3.71 -3.83
CA LYS A 74 13.67 -2.62 -3.33
C LYS A 74 12.32 -3.15 -2.85
N LYS A 75 12.34 -4.13 -1.94
CA LYS A 75 11.11 -4.81 -1.52
C LYS A 75 10.50 -4.23 -0.27
N ILE A 76 9.18 -4.20 -0.27
CA ILE A 76 8.33 -3.93 0.88
C ILE A 76 7.42 -5.13 1.15
N LEU A 77 6.87 -5.19 2.35
CA LEU A 77 5.84 -6.15 2.71
C LEU A 77 4.46 -5.55 2.44
N CYS A 78 3.59 -6.35 1.84
CA CYS A 78 2.20 -5.97 1.60
C CYS A 78 1.26 -7.09 2.04
N ILE A 79 0.25 -6.75 2.84
CA ILE A 79 -0.87 -7.64 3.12
C ILE A 79 -2.09 -7.20 2.31
N PHE A 80 -2.75 -8.16 1.67
CA PHE A 80 -3.99 -7.90 0.94
C PHE A 80 -5.21 -8.23 1.80
N LYS A 81 -6.23 -7.38 1.75
CA LYS A 81 -7.55 -7.61 2.33
C LYS A 81 -8.59 -7.56 1.23
N HIS A 82 -9.57 -8.45 1.27
CA HIS A 82 -10.70 -8.41 0.36
C HIS A 82 -11.95 -8.02 1.15
N MET A 83 -12.69 -7.05 0.64
CA MET A 83 -13.88 -6.53 1.27
C MET A 83 -15.04 -6.58 0.29
N ALA A 84 -16.10 -7.28 0.65
CA ALA A 84 -17.35 -7.20 -0.09
C ALA A 84 -18.02 -5.86 0.20
N ILE A 85 -18.46 -5.17 -0.84
CA ILE A 85 -19.37 -4.03 -0.74
C ILE A 85 -20.78 -4.51 -1.08
N GLU A 86 -21.77 -4.10 -0.28
CA GLU A 86 -23.16 -4.46 -0.53
C GLU A 86 -23.62 -3.88 -1.86
N SER A 87 -24.16 -4.73 -2.75
CA SER A 87 -24.75 -4.28 -4.02
C SER A 87 -25.84 -3.23 -3.76
N LEU A 88 -25.92 -2.22 -4.61
CA LEU A 88 -27.08 -1.34 -4.62
C LEU A 88 -28.21 -2.09 -5.33
N GLU A 89 -29.40 -2.11 -4.73
CA GLU A 89 -30.60 -2.32 -5.53
C GLU A 89 -30.64 -1.18 -6.55
N ASP A 90 -30.85 -1.51 -7.83
CA ASP A 90 -31.10 -0.49 -8.83
C ASP A 90 -32.37 0.24 -8.44
N HIS A 91 -32.22 1.41 -7.83
CA HIS A 91 -33.32 2.31 -7.60
C HIS A 91 -33.95 2.60 -8.97
N ARG A 92 -35.24 2.33 -9.10
CA ARG A 92 -36.00 2.74 -10.29
C ARG A 92 -35.72 4.23 -10.50
N ILE A 93 -35.12 4.55 -11.64
CA ILE A 93 -34.79 5.91 -12.02
C ILE A 93 -36.10 6.68 -12.10
N SER A 94 -36.44 7.43 -11.05
CA SER A 94 -37.48 8.45 -11.07
C SER A 94 -36.84 9.81 -11.33
N GLY A 95 -37.56 10.70 -11.99
CA GLY A 95 -37.11 12.06 -12.28
C GLY A 95 -36.51 12.25 -13.69
N GLU A 96 -36.72 13.45 -14.22
CA GLU A 96 -36.24 13.87 -15.53
C GLU A 96 -34.74 14.19 -15.45
N ARG A 97 -33.95 13.65 -16.39
CA ARG A 97 -32.50 13.89 -16.46
C ARG A 97 -32.24 15.32 -16.94
N PRO A 98 -31.44 16.13 -16.21
CA PRO A 98 -30.98 17.42 -16.71
C PRO A 98 -30.17 17.25 -18.02
N PRO A 99 -30.41 18.09 -19.05
CA PRO A 99 -29.79 17.90 -20.36
C PRO A 99 -28.26 18.00 -20.33
N GLU A 100 -27.67 18.72 -19.36
CA GLU A 100 -26.23 18.89 -19.20
C GLU A 100 -25.52 17.69 -18.58
N ILE A 101 -26.26 16.73 -17.99
CA ILE A 101 -25.69 15.55 -17.34
C ILE A 101 -25.81 14.36 -18.27
N GLU A 102 -24.69 13.71 -18.56
CA GLU A 102 -24.66 12.48 -19.35
C GLU A 102 -25.53 11.37 -18.73
N GLU A 103 -26.17 10.56 -19.56
CA GLU A 103 -27.13 9.55 -19.11
C GLU A 103 -26.51 8.55 -18.13
N GLU A 104 -25.27 8.14 -18.38
CA GLU A 104 -24.54 7.21 -17.51
C GLU A 104 -24.34 7.84 -16.13
N ASN A 105 -23.77 9.04 -16.05
CA ASN A 105 -23.59 9.77 -14.79
C ASN A 105 -24.92 9.97 -14.04
N TRP A 106 -26.00 10.31 -14.76
CA TRP A 106 -27.32 10.46 -14.16
C TRP A 106 -27.84 9.18 -13.51
N ARG A 107 -27.68 8.02 -14.15
CA ARG A 107 -28.03 6.71 -13.57
C ARG A 107 -27.24 6.42 -12.29
N GLN A 108 -26.08 7.04 -12.15
CA GLN A 108 -25.09 6.78 -11.11
C GLN A 108 -25.27 7.65 -9.88
N ARG A 109 -26.08 8.70 -9.98
CA ARG A 109 -26.18 9.77 -8.97
C ARG A 109 -26.39 9.26 -7.54
N TYR A 110 -27.29 8.28 -7.34
CA TYR A 110 -27.54 7.69 -6.02
C TYR A 110 -26.43 6.74 -5.54
N ARG A 111 -25.60 6.25 -6.47
CA ARG A 111 -24.38 5.49 -6.15
C ARG A 111 -23.28 6.42 -5.67
N ILE A 112 -23.17 7.62 -6.27
CA ILE A 112 -22.22 8.67 -5.88
C ILE A 112 -22.63 9.25 -4.52
N PHE A 113 -23.87 9.71 -4.39
CA PHE A 113 -24.46 10.17 -3.13
C PHE A 113 -25.89 9.65 -3.00
N SER A 114 -26.15 8.81 -2.00
CA SER A 114 -27.49 8.26 -1.74
C SER A 114 -28.55 9.34 -1.50
N LYS A 115 -28.15 10.51 -0.97
CA LYS A 115 -29.02 11.66 -0.73
C LYS A 115 -29.05 12.66 -1.90
N TYR A 116 -28.77 12.24 -3.13
CA TYR A 116 -28.62 13.15 -4.28
C TYR A 116 -29.77 14.18 -4.40
N ASP A 117 -31.02 13.72 -4.31
CA ASP A 117 -32.21 14.58 -4.46
C ASP A 117 -32.47 15.52 -3.27
N GLU A 118 -31.73 15.38 -2.16
CA GLU A 118 -31.83 16.28 -0.99
C GLU A 118 -31.01 17.58 -1.16
N GLY A 119 -30.43 17.80 -2.35
CA GLY A 119 -29.77 19.06 -2.69
C GLY A 119 -28.26 18.95 -2.96
N ILE A 120 -27.76 17.74 -3.23
CA ILE A 120 -26.34 17.50 -3.51
C ILE A 120 -25.85 18.34 -4.70
N LYS A 121 -24.62 18.84 -4.59
CA LYS A 121 -23.92 19.62 -5.61
C LYS A 121 -22.72 18.85 -6.14
N LEU A 122 -22.66 18.77 -7.46
CA LEU A 122 -21.60 18.17 -8.26
C LEU A 122 -21.35 19.06 -9.47
N ASP A 123 -20.08 19.35 -9.78
CA ASP A 123 -19.71 19.87 -11.09
C ASP A 123 -19.39 18.73 -12.05
N TRP A 124 -19.10 19.10 -13.31
CA TRP A 124 -18.81 18.16 -14.39
C TRP A 124 -17.66 17.19 -14.06
N ASP A 125 -16.54 17.68 -13.52
CA ASP A 125 -15.38 16.84 -13.18
C ASP A 125 -15.73 15.88 -12.03
N SER A 126 -16.47 16.34 -11.02
CA SER A 126 -16.84 15.52 -9.86
C SER A 126 -17.79 14.38 -10.18
N TRP A 127 -18.57 14.44 -11.25
CA TRP A 127 -19.33 13.28 -11.72
C TRP A 127 -18.42 12.10 -12.12
N LEU A 128 -17.22 12.39 -12.59
CA LEU A 128 -16.28 11.40 -13.13
C LEU A 128 -15.36 10.83 -12.05
N VAL A 129 -14.93 11.67 -11.10
CA VAL A 129 -13.88 11.30 -10.13
C VAL A 129 -14.40 10.94 -8.74
N THR A 130 -15.61 11.38 -8.37
CA THR A 130 -16.12 11.14 -7.01
C THR A 130 -16.40 9.65 -6.80
N PRO A 131 -15.72 8.97 -5.86
CA PRO A 131 -15.96 7.56 -5.61
C PRO A 131 -17.37 7.32 -5.08
N HIS A 132 -17.95 6.15 -5.38
CA HIS A 132 -19.30 5.80 -4.93
C HIS A 132 -19.39 5.77 -3.39
N GLU A 133 -20.49 6.28 -2.84
CA GLU A 133 -20.69 6.45 -1.39
C GLU A 133 -20.41 5.16 -0.62
N LYS A 134 -20.87 4.01 -1.12
CA LYS A 134 -20.67 2.72 -0.45
C LYS A 134 -19.20 2.30 -0.37
N ILE A 135 -18.40 2.58 -1.41
CA ILE A 135 -16.96 2.31 -1.42
C ILE A 135 -16.31 3.13 -0.31
N VAL A 136 -16.56 4.43 -0.33
CA VAL A 136 -16.00 5.37 0.66
C VAL A 136 -16.44 5.02 2.08
N LYS A 137 -17.72 4.70 2.29
CA LYS A 137 -18.28 4.30 3.58
C LYS A 137 -17.60 3.05 4.13
N SER A 138 -17.36 2.06 3.27
CA SER A 138 -16.66 0.83 3.63
C SER A 138 -15.20 1.08 4.01
N ILE A 139 -14.49 1.89 3.23
CA ILE A 139 -13.11 2.31 3.52
C ILE A 139 -13.06 3.08 4.85
N ALA A 140 -13.93 4.06 5.05
CA ALA A 140 -13.97 4.87 6.27
C ALA A 140 -14.27 4.02 7.51
N LYS A 141 -15.29 3.15 7.44
CA LYS A 141 -15.63 2.23 8.54
C LYS A 141 -14.45 1.32 8.87
N TYR A 142 -13.77 0.79 7.86
CA TYR A 142 -12.62 -0.08 8.07
C TYR A 142 -11.44 0.66 8.72
N ALA A 143 -11.05 1.82 8.20
CA ALA A 143 -9.99 2.64 8.76
C ALA A 143 -10.30 3.05 10.22
N VAL A 144 -11.54 3.45 10.51
CA VAL A 144 -11.99 3.81 11.86
C VAL A 144 -11.94 2.62 12.82
N LEU A 145 -12.36 1.43 12.40
CA LEU A 145 -12.28 0.23 13.23
C LEU A 145 -10.83 -0.20 13.51
N ARG A 146 -9.92 0.02 12.56
CA ARG A 146 -8.51 -0.35 12.67
C ARG A 146 -7.72 0.62 13.54
N GLY A 147 -7.82 1.91 13.25
CA GLY A 147 -6.99 2.96 13.87
C GLY A 147 -7.66 3.78 14.96
N LYS A 148 -9.00 3.85 14.96
CA LYS A 148 -9.79 4.77 15.81
C LYS A 148 -9.25 6.21 15.81
N PRO A 149 -9.03 6.83 14.63
CA PRO A 149 -8.56 8.21 14.57
C PRO A 149 -9.62 9.15 15.16
N ASN A 150 -9.19 10.09 16.00
CA ASN A 150 -10.02 11.17 16.52
C ASN A 150 -10.08 12.36 15.56
N SER A 151 -9.02 12.54 14.75
CA SER A 151 -8.93 13.57 13.72
C SER A 151 -8.38 13.01 12.41
N VAL A 152 -8.91 13.52 11.30
CA VAL A 152 -8.54 13.15 9.94
C VAL A 152 -8.30 14.41 9.12
N ILE A 153 -7.30 14.38 8.23
CA ILE A 153 -7.17 15.35 7.14
C ILE A 153 -7.60 14.67 5.85
N ASP A 154 -8.56 15.24 5.13
CA ASP A 154 -8.87 14.90 3.74
C ASP A 154 -8.13 15.90 2.85
N ALA A 155 -7.00 15.48 2.28
CA ALA A 155 -6.03 16.36 1.64
C ALA A 155 -6.48 16.92 0.29
N LEU A 156 -7.43 16.24 -0.36
CA LEU A 156 -7.98 16.55 -1.69
C LEU A 156 -9.48 16.29 -1.65
N CYS A 157 -10.21 17.07 -0.85
CA CYS A 157 -11.55 16.67 -0.43
C CYS A 157 -12.60 16.72 -1.55
N GLY A 158 -12.33 17.47 -2.63
CA GLY A 158 -13.26 17.68 -3.73
C GLY A 158 -14.62 18.13 -3.21
N VAL A 159 -15.68 17.46 -3.67
CA VAL A 159 -17.06 17.70 -3.25
C VAL A 159 -17.46 16.99 -1.94
N GLY A 160 -16.48 16.44 -1.21
CA GLY A 160 -16.65 15.94 0.15
C GLY A 160 -16.98 14.45 0.29
N GLY A 161 -16.71 13.61 -0.72
CA GLY A 161 -17.02 12.17 -0.66
C GLY A 161 -16.43 11.47 0.57
N PHE A 162 -15.10 11.49 0.71
CA PHE A 162 -14.38 10.95 1.88
C PHE A 162 -14.69 11.73 3.15
N THR A 163 -14.56 13.06 3.09
CA THR A 163 -14.88 13.99 4.17
C THR A 163 -16.19 13.66 4.89
N ILE A 164 -17.30 13.52 4.15
CA ILE A 164 -18.63 13.26 4.72
C ILE A 164 -18.67 11.92 5.45
N GLN A 165 -18.07 10.87 4.90
CA GLN A 165 -18.12 9.54 5.51
C GLN A 165 -17.23 9.45 6.76
N PHE A 166 -16.08 10.14 6.79
CA PHE A 166 -15.22 10.20 7.97
C PHE A 166 -15.79 11.12 9.07
N ALA A 167 -16.45 12.21 8.70
CA ALA A 167 -17.09 13.15 9.63
C ALA A 167 -18.25 12.54 10.45
N LYS A 168 -18.73 11.35 10.07
CA LYS A 168 -19.66 10.54 10.87
C LYS A 168 -19.02 9.92 12.11
N TYR A 169 -17.69 9.84 12.17
CA TYR A 169 -16.95 9.13 13.21
C TYR A 169 -15.95 10.00 13.97
N CYS A 170 -15.40 11.04 13.34
CA CYS A 170 -14.29 11.83 13.88
C CYS A 170 -14.30 13.27 13.33
N LYS A 171 -13.43 14.13 13.84
CA LYS A 171 -13.25 15.49 13.28
C LYS A 171 -12.43 15.42 11.99
N VAL A 172 -12.83 16.21 10.99
CA VAL A 172 -12.18 16.22 9.68
C VAL A 172 -11.70 17.64 9.34
N ILE A 173 -10.48 17.75 8.83
CA ILE A 173 -10.00 18.94 8.14
C ILE A 173 -10.07 18.62 6.65
N ALA A 174 -10.98 19.26 5.92
CA ALA A 174 -11.20 19.04 4.50
C ALA A 174 -10.50 20.15 3.70
N ILE A 175 -9.51 19.78 2.90
CA ILE A 175 -8.66 20.70 2.15
C ILE A 175 -8.85 20.46 0.66
N ASP A 176 -9.08 21.53 -0.09
CA ASP A 176 -9.06 21.51 -1.55
C ASP A 176 -8.58 22.86 -2.07
N ILE A 177 -7.92 22.85 -3.23
CA ILE A 177 -7.42 24.07 -3.87
C ILE A 177 -8.54 24.81 -4.61
N ASP A 178 -9.62 24.13 -4.97
CA ASP A 178 -10.74 24.72 -5.69
C ASP A 178 -11.83 25.23 -4.74
N PRO A 179 -12.06 26.55 -4.65
CA PRO A 179 -13.11 27.12 -3.81
C PRO A 179 -14.53 26.62 -4.15
N VAL A 180 -14.79 26.27 -5.41
CA VAL A 180 -16.10 25.75 -5.83
C VAL A 180 -16.33 24.37 -5.23
N LYS A 181 -15.29 23.51 -5.21
CA LYS A 181 -15.34 22.19 -4.59
C LYS A 181 -15.56 22.30 -3.08
N ILE A 182 -14.86 23.21 -2.41
CA ILE A 182 -15.07 23.51 -0.98
C ILE A 182 -16.53 23.93 -0.72
N GLY A 183 -17.08 24.86 -1.51
CA GLY A 183 -18.47 25.28 -1.36
C GLY A 183 -19.47 24.13 -1.56
N PHE A 184 -19.22 23.25 -2.51
CA PHE A 184 -20.04 22.05 -2.72
C PHE A 184 -19.89 21.04 -1.58
N ALA A 185 -18.68 20.83 -1.08
CA ALA A 185 -18.43 19.94 0.05
C ALA A 185 -19.14 20.42 1.34
N GLN A 186 -19.20 21.74 1.56
CA GLN A 186 -19.95 22.35 2.66
C GLN A 186 -21.46 22.04 2.55
N ILE A 187 -22.07 22.33 1.40
CA ILE A 187 -23.50 22.05 1.14
C ILE A 187 -23.80 20.55 1.27
N ASN A 188 -22.94 19.70 0.68
CA ASN A 188 -23.12 18.26 0.74
C ASN A 188 -22.98 17.76 2.19
N ALA A 189 -22.05 18.30 2.98
CA ALA A 189 -21.92 17.95 4.40
C ALA A 189 -23.14 18.36 5.24
N GLU A 190 -23.77 19.50 4.93
CA GLU A 190 -25.04 19.92 5.55
C GLU A 190 -26.18 18.94 5.24
N VAL A 191 -26.32 18.51 3.98
CA VAL A 191 -27.31 17.50 3.55
C VAL A 191 -27.15 16.17 4.33
N TYR A 192 -25.91 15.80 4.63
CA TYR A 192 -25.60 14.61 5.43
C TYR A 192 -25.61 14.86 6.95
N GLY A 193 -25.79 16.11 7.41
CA GLY A 193 -25.87 16.47 8.83
C GLY A 193 -24.55 16.34 9.59
N VAL A 194 -23.41 16.49 8.91
CA VAL A 194 -22.06 16.29 9.49
C VAL A 194 -21.16 17.52 9.43
N SER A 195 -21.66 18.66 8.96
CA SER A 195 -20.91 19.92 8.79
C SER A 195 -20.17 20.36 10.06
N GLU A 196 -20.78 20.22 11.24
CA GLU A 196 -20.20 20.58 12.55
C GLU A 196 -18.95 19.75 12.94
N ASN A 197 -18.66 18.67 12.22
CA ASN A 197 -17.47 17.85 12.39
C ASN A 197 -16.34 18.19 11.42
N ILE A 198 -16.54 19.16 10.53
CA ILE A 198 -15.62 19.44 9.43
C ILE A 198 -15.12 20.89 9.49
N ALA A 199 -13.81 21.07 9.42
CA ALA A 199 -13.17 22.34 9.13
C ALA A 199 -12.76 22.36 7.66
N PHE A 200 -13.34 23.27 6.87
CA PHE A 200 -13.03 23.43 5.45
C PHE A 200 -11.92 24.46 5.25
N ILE A 201 -10.94 24.14 4.40
CA ILE A 201 -9.81 25.01 4.08
C ILE A 201 -9.63 25.04 2.56
N GLU A 202 -9.76 26.22 1.97
CA GLU A 202 -9.38 26.49 0.59
C GLU A 202 -7.87 26.74 0.53
N ALA A 203 -7.09 25.74 0.08
CA ALA A 203 -5.64 25.85 -0.03
C ALA A 203 -5.06 24.73 -0.91
N ASP A 204 -3.85 24.97 -1.45
CA ASP A 204 -3.01 23.87 -1.93
C ASP A 204 -2.49 23.07 -0.73
N PHE A 205 -2.89 21.80 -0.64
CA PHE A 205 -2.45 20.90 0.41
C PHE A 205 -0.92 20.81 0.53
N LEU A 206 -0.19 20.83 -0.60
CA LEU A 206 1.27 20.72 -0.59
C LEU A 206 1.93 21.93 0.08
N GLU A 207 1.28 23.10 0.03
CA GLU A 207 1.76 24.32 0.68
C GLU A 207 1.41 24.35 2.18
N VAL A 208 0.23 23.85 2.55
CA VAL A 208 -0.27 23.96 3.94
C VAL A 208 0.00 22.74 4.82
N ALA A 209 0.40 21.60 4.25
CA ALA A 209 0.59 20.33 4.98
C ALA A 209 1.38 20.49 6.29
N HIS A 210 2.48 21.24 6.25
CA HIS A 210 3.34 21.45 7.42
C HIS A 210 2.63 22.08 8.63
N GLY A 211 1.55 22.84 8.43
CA GLY A 211 0.80 23.55 9.47
C GLY A 211 -0.30 22.73 10.15
N HIS A 212 -0.61 21.52 9.66
CA HIS A 212 -1.73 20.72 10.16
C HIS A 212 -1.28 19.38 10.73
N ARG A 213 -2.02 18.86 11.71
CA ARG A 213 -1.77 17.54 12.30
C ARG A 213 -3.07 16.77 12.50
N ALA A 214 -3.03 15.48 12.22
CA ALA A 214 -4.14 14.55 12.43
C ALA A 214 -3.65 13.14 12.75
N ASP A 215 -4.55 12.27 13.20
CA ASP A 215 -4.23 10.86 13.42
C ASP A 215 -4.11 10.09 12.10
N LEU A 216 -4.81 10.53 11.05
CA LEU A 216 -4.82 9.94 9.71
C LEU A 216 -4.94 11.02 8.63
N THR A 217 -4.15 10.93 7.57
CA THR A 217 -4.33 11.75 6.35
C THR A 217 -4.86 10.89 5.21
N ILE A 218 -5.93 11.33 4.55
CA ILE A 218 -6.48 10.71 3.34
C ILE A 218 -5.91 11.42 2.13
N VAL A 219 -5.51 10.63 1.16
CA VAL A 219 -4.93 11.04 -0.12
C VAL A 219 -5.74 10.37 -1.23
N SER A 220 -6.50 11.16 -1.98
CA SER A 220 -7.29 10.70 -3.12
C SER A 220 -6.93 11.51 -4.37
N PRO A 221 -5.74 11.29 -4.94
CA PRO A 221 -5.27 12.08 -6.08
C PRO A 221 -6.10 11.80 -7.33
N ASP A 222 -6.23 12.84 -8.15
CA ASP A 222 -6.70 12.66 -9.52
C ASP A 222 -5.63 11.93 -10.33
N TYR A 223 -6.05 11.26 -11.40
CA TYR A 223 -5.14 10.62 -12.32
C TYR A 223 -5.55 10.89 -13.77
N LEU A 224 -4.55 11.22 -14.58
CA LEU A 224 -4.72 11.42 -16.01
C LEU A 224 -4.91 10.05 -16.68
N LYS A 225 -6.00 9.89 -17.43
CA LYS A 225 -6.18 8.71 -18.27
C LYS A 225 -5.35 8.89 -19.56
N CYS A 226 -4.21 8.21 -19.65
CA CYS A 226 -3.41 8.10 -20.87
C CYS A 226 -3.19 6.62 -21.20
N GLY A 227 -3.81 6.12 -22.28
CA GLY A 227 -3.55 4.78 -22.82
C GLY A 227 -4.31 3.62 -22.16
N GLU A 228 -3.96 2.39 -22.56
CA GLU A 228 -4.58 1.13 -22.12
C GLU A 228 -4.08 0.63 -20.74
N SER A 229 -2.92 1.10 -20.28
CA SER A 229 -2.31 0.71 -18.99
C SER A 229 -2.12 1.91 -18.05
N PHE A 230 -2.34 1.69 -16.74
CA PHE A 230 -2.15 2.72 -15.72
C PHE A 230 -0.66 2.82 -15.33
N ASP A 231 -0.09 4.02 -15.42
CA ASP A 231 1.27 4.34 -14.97
C ASP A 231 1.21 5.20 -13.71
N MET A 232 2.07 4.94 -12.73
CA MET A 232 2.17 5.71 -11.48
C MET A 232 2.44 7.20 -11.70
N ASN A 233 3.04 7.58 -12.84
CA ASN A 233 3.27 8.96 -13.24
C ASN A 233 1.99 9.68 -13.69
N ASN A 234 0.85 9.00 -13.75
CA ASN A 234 -0.42 9.60 -14.14
C ASN A 234 -1.09 10.37 -12.98
N PHE A 235 -0.69 10.13 -11.73
CA PHE A 235 -1.24 10.82 -10.57
C PHE A 235 -0.89 12.32 -10.57
N ARG A 236 -1.89 13.15 -10.26
CA ARG A 236 -1.73 14.60 -10.09
C ARG A 236 -2.38 15.04 -8.77
N PRO A 237 -1.63 15.66 -7.84
CA PRO A 237 -0.17 15.81 -7.83
C PRO A 237 0.58 14.48 -7.87
N GLU A 238 1.90 14.52 -8.11
CA GLU A 238 2.74 13.31 -8.12
C GLU A 238 2.62 12.59 -6.77
N LEU A 239 2.32 11.29 -6.84
CA LEU A 239 2.00 10.49 -5.66
C LEU A 239 3.12 10.49 -4.57
N PRO A 240 4.43 10.40 -4.91
CA PRO A 240 5.48 10.46 -3.89
C PRO A 240 5.46 11.76 -3.07
N ILE A 241 5.35 12.91 -3.74
CA ILE A 241 5.31 14.23 -3.10
C ILE A 241 4.09 14.35 -2.19
N LEU A 242 2.96 13.83 -2.66
CA LEU A 242 1.70 13.85 -1.93
C LEU A 242 1.75 12.98 -0.68
N ILE A 243 2.32 11.77 -0.76
CA ILE A 243 2.51 10.89 0.39
C ILE A 243 3.51 11.49 1.39
N SER A 244 4.66 12.00 0.93
CA SER A 244 5.61 12.69 1.81
C SER A 244 4.98 13.90 2.51
N SER A 245 4.10 14.63 1.81
CA SER A 245 3.34 15.74 2.40
C SER A 245 2.32 15.27 3.43
N ALA A 246 1.60 14.18 3.14
CA ALA A 246 0.67 13.55 4.07
C ALA A 246 1.36 13.02 5.34
N LEU A 247 2.57 12.46 5.20
CA LEU A 247 3.39 11.95 6.31
C LEU A 247 3.94 13.04 7.24
N LYS A 248 3.99 14.31 6.78
CA LYS A 248 4.29 15.45 7.65
C LYS A 248 3.10 15.82 8.55
N CYS A 249 1.87 15.49 8.11
CA CYS A 249 0.64 15.78 8.85
C CYS A 249 0.28 14.67 9.84
N SER A 250 0.52 13.41 9.49
CA SER A 250 0.15 12.25 10.30
C SER A 250 1.12 11.09 10.08
N GLN A 251 1.20 10.19 11.06
CA GLN A 251 2.04 8.98 10.92
C GLN A 251 1.38 7.89 10.08
N SER A 252 0.08 8.01 9.80
CA SER A 252 -0.71 7.03 9.05
C SER A 252 -1.41 7.69 7.89
N VAL A 253 -1.35 7.09 6.71
CA VAL A 253 -1.97 7.64 5.50
C VAL A 253 -2.86 6.60 4.85
N LEU A 254 -4.02 7.05 4.37
CA LEU A 254 -4.95 6.28 3.55
C LEU A 254 -4.88 6.81 2.12
N ILE A 255 -4.55 5.95 1.18
CA ILE A 255 -4.46 6.29 -0.24
C ILE A 255 -5.61 5.60 -0.98
N TYR A 256 -6.45 6.37 -1.66
CA TYR A 256 -7.43 5.82 -2.60
C TYR A 256 -6.73 5.51 -3.93
N LEU A 257 -6.92 4.29 -4.45
CA LEU A 257 -6.20 3.81 -5.62
C LEU A 257 -7.17 3.35 -6.71
N PRO A 258 -6.83 3.58 -7.99
CA PRO A 258 -7.59 3.02 -9.09
C PRO A 258 -7.44 1.49 -9.10
N PRO A 259 -8.50 0.75 -9.50
CA PRO A 259 -8.50 -0.71 -9.44
C PRO A 259 -7.49 -1.38 -10.39
N ASN A 260 -7.05 -0.70 -11.43
CA ASN A 260 -6.04 -1.18 -12.39
C ASN A 260 -4.60 -0.77 -12.04
N VAL A 261 -4.34 -0.32 -10.81
CA VAL A 261 -2.99 0.03 -10.36
C VAL A 261 -2.05 -1.18 -10.43
N ASP A 262 -0.84 -0.97 -10.98
CA ASP A 262 0.25 -1.93 -10.88
C ASP A 262 0.84 -1.89 -9.47
N VAL A 263 0.58 -2.92 -8.67
CA VAL A 263 1.05 -2.97 -7.29
C VAL A 263 2.57 -3.13 -7.15
N GLN A 264 3.27 -3.64 -8.16
CA GLN A 264 4.73 -3.72 -8.13
C GLN A 264 5.33 -2.35 -8.34
N GLN A 265 4.79 -1.56 -9.28
CA GLN A 265 5.19 -0.17 -9.46
C GLN A 265 4.84 0.69 -8.22
N PHE A 266 3.64 0.52 -7.68
CA PHE A 266 3.23 1.20 -6.45
C PHE A 266 4.17 0.86 -5.28
N ALA A 267 4.54 -0.41 -5.11
CA ALA A 267 5.49 -0.83 -4.08
C ALA A 267 6.87 -0.17 -4.23
N ASN A 268 7.37 -0.02 -5.46
CA ASN A 268 8.63 0.68 -5.73
C ASN A 268 8.52 2.17 -5.35
N VAL A 269 7.40 2.82 -5.65
CA VAL A 269 7.14 4.22 -5.26
C VAL A 269 7.14 4.36 -3.74
N ILE A 270 6.45 3.48 -3.01
CA ILE A 270 6.46 3.50 -1.54
C ILE A 270 7.87 3.31 -0.99
N TYR A 271 8.63 2.36 -1.53
CA TYR A 271 10.01 2.09 -1.09
C TYR A 271 10.92 3.32 -1.22
N GLU A 272 10.73 4.15 -2.23
CA GLU A 272 11.56 5.33 -2.49
C GLU A 272 11.25 6.52 -1.56
N ILE A 273 10.18 6.44 -0.77
CA ILE A 273 9.81 7.48 0.20
C ILE A 273 10.40 7.11 1.56
N ASP A 274 11.48 7.80 1.93
CA ASP A 274 12.27 7.51 3.14
C ASP A 274 11.46 7.54 4.45
N GLU A 275 10.43 8.38 4.51
CA GLU A 275 9.55 8.55 5.67
C GLU A 275 8.56 7.39 5.85
N THR A 276 8.42 6.50 4.86
CA THR A 276 7.51 5.36 4.94
C THR A 276 8.10 4.20 5.73
N GLN A 277 7.22 3.42 6.36
CA GLN A 277 7.56 2.07 6.79
C GLN A 277 7.35 1.12 5.60
N PRO A 278 8.25 0.15 5.35
CA PRO A 278 8.12 -0.81 4.24
C PRO A 278 7.10 -1.92 4.54
N PHE A 279 5.95 -1.55 5.12
CA PHE A 279 4.81 -2.42 5.37
C PHE A 279 3.52 -1.67 5.04
N ILE A 280 2.75 -2.20 4.09
CA ILE A 280 1.48 -1.62 3.65
C ILE A 280 0.35 -2.64 3.71
N GLU A 281 -0.88 -2.15 3.80
CA GLU A 281 -2.09 -2.97 3.67
C GLU A 281 -2.93 -2.46 2.51
N ILE A 282 -3.11 -3.30 1.49
CA ILE A 282 -3.97 -3.01 0.35
C ILE A 282 -5.31 -3.70 0.54
N THR A 283 -6.39 -2.93 0.55
CA THR A 283 -7.76 -3.44 0.61
C THR A 283 -8.42 -3.33 -0.77
N LEU A 284 -8.86 -4.47 -1.29
CA LEU A 284 -9.60 -4.60 -2.54
C LEU A 284 -11.09 -4.67 -2.25
N LEU A 285 -11.87 -3.81 -2.92
CA LEU A 285 -13.31 -3.68 -2.69
C LEU A 285 -14.09 -4.32 -3.85
N PHE A 286 -14.88 -5.33 -3.52
CA PHE A 286 -15.60 -6.18 -4.49
C PHE A 286 -17.11 -6.06 -4.36
N ASP A 287 -17.78 -5.86 -5.50
CA ASP A 287 -19.23 -6.02 -5.64
C ASP A 287 -19.51 -7.32 -6.41
N GLY A 288 -19.90 -8.36 -5.68
CA GLY A 288 -19.86 -9.73 -6.20
C GLY A 288 -18.42 -10.11 -6.59
N SER A 289 -18.19 -10.50 -7.84
CA SER A 289 -16.87 -10.82 -8.39
C SER A 289 -16.11 -9.62 -8.96
N HIS A 290 -16.77 -8.46 -9.04
CA HIS A 290 -16.27 -7.29 -9.75
C HIS A 290 -15.45 -6.42 -8.79
N LEU A 291 -14.17 -6.20 -9.11
CA LEU A 291 -13.34 -5.25 -8.37
C LEU A 291 -13.78 -3.84 -8.73
N LYS A 292 -14.12 -3.04 -7.72
CA LYS A 292 -14.59 -1.66 -7.90
C LYS A 292 -13.55 -0.62 -7.55
N ALA A 293 -12.74 -0.89 -6.53
CA ALA A 293 -11.72 0.04 -6.06
C ALA A 293 -10.64 -0.70 -5.25
N ALA A 294 -9.52 -0.01 -5.06
CA ALA A 294 -8.50 -0.39 -4.10
C ALA A 294 -8.22 0.79 -3.15
N SER A 295 -7.76 0.48 -1.96
CA SER A 295 -7.20 1.48 -1.04
C SER A 295 -5.95 0.92 -0.38
N CYS A 296 -5.00 1.77 -0.06
CA CYS A 296 -3.79 1.42 0.66
C CYS A 296 -3.77 2.16 2.00
N LEU A 297 -3.50 1.43 3.08
CA LEU A 297 -3.14 1.99 4.36
C LEU A 297 -1.63 1.84 4.57
N LEU A 298 -1.02 2.88 5.12
CA LEU A 298 0.38 2.89 5.55
C LEU A 298 0.53 3.53 6.92
N GLY A 299 1.63 3.18 7.61
CA GLY A 299 1.95 3.68 8.95
C GLY A 299 1.36 2.84 10.09
N PRO A 300 1.44 3.33 11.35
CA PRO A 300 1.06 2.57 12.54
C PRO A 300 -0.39 2.07 12.60
N ILE A 301 -1.29 2.63 11.79
CA ILE A 301 -2.66 2.12 11.62
C ILE A 301 -2.68 0.68 11.09
N VAL A 302 -1.63 0.29 10.36
CA VAL A 302 -1.47 -1.06 9.84
C VAL A 302 -0.72 -1.92 10.85
N LYS A 303 -1.38 -3.00 11.29
CA LYS A 303 -0.76 -3.97 12.21
C LYS A 303 -0.03 -5.04 11.42
N PHE A 304 1.26 -5.22 11.73
CA PHE A 304 2.09 -6.28 11.18
C PHE A 304 1.79 -7.61 11.90
N PRO A 305 1.28 -8.64 11.21
CA PRO A 305 1.13 -9.96 11.81
C PRO A 305 2.48 -10.69 11.80
N THR A 306 3.20 -10.64 12.93
CA THR A 306 4.56 -11.18 13.10
C THR A 306 4.73 -12.59 12.54
N LYS A 307 3.77 -13.49 12.80
CA LYS A 307 3.78 -14.87 12.30
C LYS A 307 3.83 -14.94 10.77
N ASP A 308 3.03 -14.14 10.09
CA ASP A 308 2.94 -14.16 8.63
C ASP A 308 4.16 -13.49 7.99
N VAL A 309 4.73 -12.48 8.65
CA VAL A 309 5.99 -11.84 8.22
C VAL A 309 7.13 -12.86 8.29
N ILE A 310 7.24 -13.57 9.41
CA ILE A 310 8.23 -14.64 9.59
C ILE A 310 8.04 -15.70 8.50
N LEU A 311 6.80 -16.11 8.20
CA LEU A 311 6.52 -17.10 7.17
C LEU A 311 6.95 -16.62 5.78
N ALA A 312 6.59 -15.39 5.41
CA ALA A 312 6.92 -14.80 4.11
C ALA A 312 8.44 -14.67 3.91
N ILE A 313 9.15 -14.12 4.90
CA ILE A 313 10.61 -13.97 4.86
C ILE A 313 11.32 -15.33 4.88
N SER A 314 10.87 -16.26 5.73
CA SER A 314 11.43 -17.61 5.80
C SER A 314 11.34 -18.34 4.45
N SER A 315 10.18 -18.27 3.81
CA SER A 315 9.96 -18.88 2.50
C SER A 315 10.83 -18.21 1.43
N ARG A 316 10.89 -16.88 1.43
CA ARG A 316 11.68 -16.12 0.44
C ARG A 316 13.18 -16.41 0.51
N LEU A 317 13.72 -16.57 1.71
CA LEU A 317 15.15 -16.80 1.94
C LEU A 317 15.53 -18.28 2.02
N GLY A 318 14.56 -19.19 1.93
CA GLY A 318 14.81 -20.63 2.04
C GLY A 318 15.32 -21.06 3.42
N LEU A 319 14.82 -20.43 4.49
CA LEU A 319 15.32 -20.68 5.84
C LEU A 319 14.97 -22.09 6.34
N ILE A 320 15.97 -22.79 6.87
CA ILE A 320 15.76 -24.07 7.58
C ILE A 320 15.17 -23.83 8.98
N ARG A 321 14.66 -24.90 9.63
CA ARG A 321 13.97 -24.84 10.93
C ARG A 321 14.73 -24.05 11.99
N GLU A 322 16.04 -24.25 12.11
CA GLU A 322 16.88 -23.56 13.09
C GLU A 322 17.02 -22.07 12.78
N GLN A 323 17.21 -21.72 11.50
CA GLN A 323 17.30 -20.33 11.06
C GLN A 323 15.99 -19.56 11.24
N LYS A 324 14.84 -20.24 11.14
CA LYS A 324 13.53 -19.63 11.43
C LYS A 324 13.42 -19.20 12.89
N GLU A 325 14.08 -19.89 13.82
CA GLU A 325 14.07 -19.51 15.24
C GLU A 325 14.86 -18.22 15.46
N TYR A 326 16.01 -18.07 14.81
CA TYR A 326 16.75 -16.81 14.85
C TYR A 326 15.98 -15.67 14.17
N LEU A 327 15.27 -15.93 13.06
CA LEU A 327 14.43 -14.91 12.44
C LEU A 327 13.36 -14.38 13.41
N LYS A 328 12.72 -15.23 14.23
CA LYS A 328 11.77 -14.77 15.25
C LYS A 328 12.42 -13.77 16.21
N GLN A 329 13.59 -14.13 16.75
CA GLN A 329 14.34 -13.26 17.66
C GLN A 329 14.73 -11.94 16.99
N ILE A 330 15.11 -11.96 15.71
CA ILE A 330 15.42 -10.75 14.93
C ILE A 330 14.17 -9.86 14.81
N VAL A 331 13.04 -10.42 14.38
CA VAL A 331 11.78 -9.65 14.19
C VAL A 331 11.30 -8.99 15.50
N GLU A 332 11.58 -9.61 16.65
CA GLU A 332 11.25 -9.04 17.97
C GLU A 332 12.19 -7.91 18.42
N GLN A 333 13.41 -7.87 17.88
CA GLN A 333 14.47 -6.93 18.32
C GLN A 333 14.66 -5.75 17.37
N VAL A 334 14.22 -5.83 16.11
CA VAL A 334 14.49 -4.80 15.10
C VAL A 334 13.21 -4.20 14.52
N SER A 335 13.32 -2.97 14.00
CA SER A 335 12.22 -2.34 13.27
C SER A 335 11.93 -3.06 11.95
N ILE A 336 10.71 -2.94 11.44
CA ILE A 336 10.35 -3.53 10.14
C ILE A 336 11.21 -2.97 8.99
N LYS A 337 11.66 -1.71 9.10
CA LYS A 337 12.58 -1.09 8.14
C LYS A 337 13.93 -1.81 8.15
N THR A 338 14.54 -1.96 9.33
CA THR A 338 15.79 -2.70 9.50
C THR A 338 15.68 -4.15 9.03
N LEU A 339 14.56 -4.83 9.30
CA LEU A 339 14.32 -6.18 8.82
C LEU A 339 14.27 -6.25 7.29
N MET A 340 13.57 -5.32 6.63
CA MET A 340 13.48 -5.30 5.17
C MET A 340 14.80 -4.89 4.51
N ASP A 341 15.54 -3.95 5.09
CA ASP A 341 16.89 -3.61 4.64
C ASP A 341 17.81 -4.83 4.66
N LEU A 342 17.72 -5.64 5.72
CA LEU A 342 18.46 -6.89 5.85
C LEU A 342 18.06 -7.92 4.79
N VAL A 343 16.76 -8.09 4.53
CA VAL A 343 16.25 -9.00 3.48
C VAL A 343 16.73 -8.55 2.10
N ASN A 344 16.60 -7.26 1.78
CA ASN A 344 17.00 -6.68 0.52
C ASN A 344 18.51 -6.81 0.27
N GLU A 345 19.33 -6.51 1.29
CA GLU A 345 20.78 -6.66 1.21
C GLU A 345 21.21 -8.13 1.06
N THR A 346 20.50 -9.04 1.71
CA THR A 346 20.72 -10.49 1.55
C THR A 346 20.49 -10.92 0.11
N GLU A 347 19.38 -10.52 -0.50
CA GLU A 347 19.07 -10.88 -1.89
C GLU A 347 20.01 -10.24 -2.90
N ARG A 348 20.53 -9.04 -2.59
CA ARG A 348 21.56 -8.36 -3.39
C ARG A 348 22.87 -9.14 -3.41
N ILE A 349 23.32 -9.66 -2.26
CA ILE A 349 24.60 -10.37 -2.14
C ILE A 349 24.49 -11.85 -2.54
N ALA A 350 23.38 -12.52 -2.20
CA ALA A 350 23.20 -13.96 -2.40
C ALA A 350 22.08 -14.25 -3.42
N LYS A 351 22.47 -14.54 -4.66
CA LYS A 351 21.52 -14.90 -5.72
C LYS A 351 20.96 -16.31 -5.56
N ASP A 352 21.80 -17.28 -5.19
CA ASP A 352 21.39 -18.66 -4.97
C ASP A 352 20.70 -18.80 -3.60
N VAL A 353 19.47 -19.32 -3.61
CA VAL A 353 18.61 -19.49 -2.44
C VAL A 353 19.30 -20.27 -1.34
N LYS A 354 20.12 -21.28 -1.68
CA LYS A 354 20.81 -22.11 -0.67
C LYS A 354 21.76 -21.34 0.22
N TYR A 355 22.24 -20.16 -0.21
CA TYR A 355 23.14 -19.32 0.56
C TYR A 355 22.45 -18.12 1.22
N LYS A 356 21.20 -17.82 0.86
CA LYS A 356 20.48 -16.66 1.39
C LYS A 356 20.29 -16.73 2.91
N GLY A 357 19.87 -17.88 3.44
CA GLY A 357 19.64 -18.02 4.88
C GLY A 357 20.90 -17.80 5.72
N LYS A 358 22.04 -18.37 5.31
CA LYS A 358 23.33 -18.12 5.96
C LYS A 358 23.71 -16.64 5.88
N LYS A 359 23.59 -16.05 4.69
CA LYS A 359 24.00 -14.65 4.47
C LYS A 359 23.14 -13.66 5.24
N PHE A 360 21.84 -13.94 5.35
CA PHE A 360 20.90 -13.18 6.17
C PHE A 360 21.34 -13.13 7.63
N LEU A 361 21.69 -14.29 8.21
CA LEU A 361 22.14 -14.34 9.60
C LEU A 361 23.50 -13.66 9.79
N GLU A 362 24.44 -13.83 8.87
CA GLU A 362 25.73 -13.10 8.89
C GLU A 362 25.54 -11.57 8.90
N LEU A 363 24.59 -11.07 8.12
CA LEU A 363 24.27 -9.64 8.10
C LEU A 363 23.51 -9.23 9.36
N ALA A 364 22.58 -10.06 9.85
CA ALA A 364 21.83 -9.79 11.07
C ALA A 364 22.76 -9.60 12.26
N MET A 365 23.77 -10.48 12.41
CA MET A 365 24.76 -10.42 13.50
C MET A 365 25.63 -9.16 13.49
N LYS A 366 25.66 -8.39 12.39
CA LYS A 366 26.36 -7.11 12.32
C LYS A 366 25.52 -5.94 12.83
N ILE A 367 24.22 -6.15 13.06
CA ILE A 367 23.34 -5.14 13.65
C ILE A 367 23.79 -4.93 15.10
N PRO A 368 24.08 -3.69 15.53
CA PRO A 368 24.42 -3.40 16.91
C PRO A 368 23.36 -3.93 17.89
N ASP A 369 23.82 -4.45 19.03
CA ASP A 369 22.99 -4.92 20.15
C ASP A 369 22.08 -6.12 19.88
N ILE A 370 22.10 -6.70 18.67
CA ILE A 370 21.33 -7.90 18.38
C ILE A 370 21.85 -9.09 19.19
N LYS A 371 20.93 -9.85 19.79
CA LYS A 371 21.27 -11.06 20.55
C LYS A 371 20.52 -12.23 19.96
N LEU A 372 21.26 -13.18 19.40
CA LEU A 372 20.72 -14.43 18.89
C LEU A 372 21.04 -15.55 19.86
N GLU A 373 20.07 -15.89 20.72
CA GLU A 373 20.21 -16.97 21.68
C GLU A 373 20.29 -18.33 20.96
N GLY A 374 21.23 -19.16 21.39
CA GLY A 374 21.43 -20.51 20.87
C GLY A 374 22.28 -20.58 19.60
N ILE A 375 22.65 -19.45 18.99
CA ILE A 375 23.58 -19.46 17.86
C ILE A 375 24.95 -19.99 18.32
N PRO A 376 25.56 -20.93 17.57
CA PRO A 376 26.89 -21.41 17.90
C PRO A 376 27.90 -20.25 17.91
N VAL A 377 28.78 -20.23 18.90
CA VAL A 377 29.93 -19.31 18.99
C VAL A 377 31.19 -20.16 19.11
N LEU A 378 32.05 -20.09 18.09
CA LEU A 378 33.39 -20.67 18.13
C LEU A 378 34.40 -19.60 18.52
N PHE A 379 35.04 -19.80 19.66
CA PHE A 379 36.27 -19.13 20.02
C PHE A 379 37.44 -19.92 19.42
N LYS A 380 38.09 -19.31 18.43
CA LYS A 380 39.17 -19.84 17.62
C LYS A 380 40.48 -19.82 18.42
N GLY A 381 40.63 -20.86 19.23
CA GLY A 381 41.89 -21.21 19.91
C GLY A 381 42.69 -22.23 19.10
N GLU A 382 43.54 -23.03 19.74
CA GLU A 382 44.39 -24.01 19.09
C GLU A 382 43.60 -25.07 18.28
N ASN A 383 44.07 -25.39 17.07
CA ASN A 383 43.53 -26.45 16.19
C ASN A 383 42.02 -26.30 15.88
N TYR A 384 41.53 -25.09 15.62
CA TYR A 384 40.12 -24.80 15.38
C TYR A 384 39.67 -25.08 13.93
N GLU A 385 40.60 -25.14 12.98
CA GLU A 385 40.33 -25.24 11.54
C GLU A 385 39.45 -26.45 11.15
N PRO A 386 39.64 -27.65 11.73
CA PRO A 386 38.76 -28.79 11.43
C PRO A 386 37.31 -28.57 11.90
N ILE A 387 37.11 -27.79 12.97
CA ILE A 387 35.76 -27.45 13.46
C ILE A 387 35.06 -26.56 12.43
N LEU A 388 35.75 -25.51 11.95
CA LEU A 388 35.20 -24.64 10.91
C LEU A 388 34.85 -25.38 9.64
N GLN A 389 35.66 -26.36 9.25
CA GLN A 389 35.39 -27.20 8.10
C GLN A 389 34.07 -27.98 8.27
N ILE A 390 33.80 -28.53 9.47
CA ILE A 390 32.53 -29.21 9.77
C ILE A 390 31.33 -28.26 9.63
N PHE A 391 31.40 -27.05 10.21
CA PHE A 391 30.32 -26.05 10.08
C PHE A 391 30.11 -25.63 8.63
N LYS A 392 31.21 -25.44 7.88
CA LYS A 392 31.18 -25.09 6.46
C LYS A 392 30.54 -26.19 5.60
N GLU A 393 30.85 -27.45 5.85
CA GLU A 393 30.27 -28.61 5.16
C GLU A 393 28.79 -28.80 5.48
N ARG A 394 28.35 -28.50 6.71
CA ARG A 394 26.94 -28.57 7.13
C ARG A 394 26.12 -27.37 6.65
N GLY A 395 26.76 -26.26 6.31
CA GLY A 395 26.09 -25.00 6.00
C GLY A 395 25.57 -24.26 7.24
N ASP A 396 26.02 -24.67 8.43
CA ASP A 396 25.63 -24.10 9.71
C ASP A 396 26.21 -22.68 9.86
N THR A 397 25.47 -21.82 10.55
CA THR A 397 25.92 -20.45 10.86
C THR A 397 26.57 -20.43 12.25
N ILE A 398 27.72 -19.77 12.37
CA ILE A 398 28.50 -19.69 13.61
C ILE A 398 29.08 -18.28 13.76
N ILE A 399 29.19 -17.83 15.02
CA ILE A 399 29.94 -16.63 15.38
C ILE A 399 31.38 -17.03 15.65
N GLU A 400 32.33 -16.38 15.00
CA GLU A 400 33.75 -16.62 15.21
C GLU A 400 34.36 -15.52 16.08
N LYS A 401 35.13 -15.90 17.12
CA LYS A 401 35.88 -14.97 17.98
C LYS A 401 37.31 -15.47 18.14
N GLU A 402 38.29 -14.58 18.14
CA GLU A 402 39.70 -14.96 18.39
C GLU A 402 39.96 -15.09 19.90
N ILE A 403 40.72 -16.12 20.31
CA ILE A 403 41.21 -16.28 21.69
C ILE A 403 42.61 -16.91 21.71
N GLU A 404 43.32 -16.70 22.81
CA GLU A 404 44.51 -17.50 23.14
C GLU A 404 44.11 -18.76 23.92
N GLY A 405 44.78 -19.89 23.66
CA GLY A 405 44.52 -21.18 24.33
C GLY A 405 43.65 -22.14 23.52
N ASP A 406 43.01 -23.11 24.18
CA ASP A 406 42.19 -24.13 23.52
C ASP A 406 40.96 -23.55 22.79
N ALA A 407 40.58 -24.14 21.65
CA ALA A 407 39.32 -23.80 20.99
C ALA A 407 38.10 -24.08 21.90
N ILE A 408 37.12 -23.18 21.88
CA ILE A 408 35.89 -23.31 22.69
C ILE A 408 34.67 -23.16 21.79
N LEU A 409 33.70 -24.08 21.89
CA LEU A 409 32.39 -23.96 21.27
C LEU A 409 31.34 -23.70 22.34
N GLU A 410 30.64 -22.58 22.23
CA GLU A 410 29.41 -22.32 22.99
C GLU A 410 28.20 -22.54 22.07
N ILE A 411 27.29 -23.43 22.46
CA ILE A 411 26.11 -23.77 21.66
C ILE A 411 24.96 -24.21 22.57
N LYS A 412 23.77 -23.61 22.41
CA LYS A 412 22.55 -23.94 23.19
C LYS A 412 22.79 -24.00 24.73
N GLY A 413 23.63 -23.12 25.26
CA GLY A 413 23.96 -23.06 26.69
C GLY A 413 25.04 -24.05 27.16
N GLU A 414 25.56 -24.90 26.28
CA GLU A 414 26.71 -25.76 26.55
C GLU A 414 28.02 -25.07 26.15
N ARG A 415 29.06 -25.22 26.98
CA ARG A 415 30.42 -24.73 26.69
C ARG A 415 31.37 -25.92 26.61
N ILE A 416 31.91 -26.15 25.43
CA ILE A 416 32.76 -27.30 25.12
C ILE A 416 34.18 -26.79 24.84
N VAL A 417 35.17 -27.32 25.56
CA VAL A 417 36.57 -26.88 25.47
C VAL A 417 37.41 -27.96 24.81
N GLY A 418 38.30 -27.56 23.90
CA GLY A 418 39.26 -28.40 23.21
C GLY A 418 38.73 -28.98 21.89
N SER A 419 39.53 -28.90 20.83
CA SER A 419 39.06 -29.22 19.48
C SER A 419 38.55 -30.64 19.30
N LYS A 420 39.18 -31.63 19.96
CA LYS A 420 38.76 -33.02 19.91
C LYS A 420 37.34 -33.22 20.47
N ASN A 421 37.07 -32.63 21.64
CA ASN A 421 35.78 -32.74 22.31
C ASN A 421 34.67 -32.07 21.48
N ILE A 422 34.99 -30.93 20.85
CA ILE A 422 34.06 -30.22 19.97
C ILE A 422 33.70 -31.10 18.75
N ILE A 423 34.69 -31.69 18.08
CA ILE A 423 34.47 -32.55 16.91
C ILE A 423 33.63 -33.78 17.28
N GLU A 424 33.93 -34.44 18.40
CA GLU A 424 33.14 -35.56 18.92
C GLU A 424 31.69 -35.15 19.19
N HIS A 425 31.47 -34.00 19.85
CA HIS A 425 30.15 -33.46 20.09
C HIS A 425 29.37 -33.24 18.79
N LEU A 426 29.98 -32.55 17.81
CA LEU A 426 29.34 -32.26 16.53
C LEU A 426 28.97 -33.53 15.76
N ASN A 427 29.82 -34.56 15.80
CA ASN A 427 29.57 -35.83 15.10
C ASN A 427 28.51 -36.70 15.78
N SER A 428 28.37 -36.63 17.11
CA SER A 428 27.39 -37.43 17.86
C SER A 428 25.92 -37.07 17.57
N LYS A 429 25.62 -35.82 17.18
CA LYS A 429 24.25 -35.33 16.93
C LYS A 429 23.75 -35.53 15.49
N LYS A 430 24.44 -36.31 14.64
CA LYS A 430 24.11 -36.48 13.20
C LYS A 430 22.92 -37.40 12.87
N VAL A 431 22.10 -37.85 13.84
CA VAL A 431 21.02 -38.84 13.58
C VAL A 431 19.61 -38.23 13.45
N ASP A 432 19.39 -36.95 13.81
CA ASP A 432 18.03 -36.38 13.89
C ASP A 432 17.68 -35.30 12.85
N MET A 433 18.19 -35.43 11.62
CA MET A 433 17.74 -34.62 10.49
C MET A 433 17.60 -35.48 9.22
N LYS A 434 16.48 -36.20 9.11
CA LYS A 434 16.01 -36.69 7.82
C LYS A 434 15.73 -35.49 6.92
N PHE A 435 16.53 -35.38 5.87
CA PHE A 435 16.30 -34.49 4.74
C PHE A 435 14.93 -34.81 4.14
N ILE A 436 14.10 -33.78 3.99
CA ILE A 436 13.04 -33.77 3.00
C ILE A 436 13.77 -33.74 1.66
N THR A 437 13.78 -34.87 0.95
CA THR A 437 14.26 -34.96 -0.42
C THR A 437 13.26 -34.29 -1.36
N GLU A 438 13.72 -33.93 -2.57
CA GLU A 438 12.97 -33.19 -3.61
C GLU A 438 11.61 -33.81 -4.00
N ASP A 439 11.27 -35.02 -3.56
CA ASP A 439 10.00 -35.70 -3.84
C ASP A 439 8.80 -35.21 -3.02
N ASP A 440 9.00 -34.44 -1.95
CA ASP A 440 7.89 -33.89 -1.13
C ASP A 440 7.37 -32.52 -1.63
N ILE A 441 7.91 -32.01 -2.75
CA ILE A 441 7.37 -30.84 -3.47
C ILE A 441 6.47 -31.33 -4.61
N ASN A 442 5.38 -31.99 -4.28
CA ASN A 442 4.21 -32.08 -5.17
C ASN A 442 3.03 -31.41 -4.48
N PHE A 443 2.80 -30.14 -4.84
CA PHE A 443 1.60 -29.42 -4.47
C PHE A 443 0.41 -29.98 -5.26
N GLY A 444 -0.52 -30.60 -4.54
CA GLY A 444 -1.94 -30.65 -4.91
C GLY A 444 -2.68 -29.46 -4.32
#